data_AF-B4F6L2-F1
#
_entry.id   AF-B4F6L2-F1
#
_cell.length_a   1.000
_cell.length_b   1.000
_cell.length_c   1.000
_cell.angle_alpha   90.00
_cell.angle_beta   90.00
_cell.angle_gamma   90.00
#
_symmetry.space_group_name_H-M   'P 1'
#
loop_
_entity.id
_entity.type
_entity.pdbx_description
1 polymer ?
#
loop_
_entity_poly.entity_id
_entity_poly.type
_entity_poly.pdbx_seq_one_letter_code
_entity_poly.pdbx_strand_id
1 'polypeptide(L)'
;MSEKPKLHYFNGRGKMESIRWLLAAAGVEFEEEMIETREQFEALFQDGNLPFKQVPVVEMDGMKLVQTKAILQYIAAKYNLYGKDIVERVLIDMYVEGTTEFMEVIMSQPFLQNVEPGMQIDVLVQKAKMCYLPVYEKDFKERISEIPTIKAFLLPGSKRKPQPDEKYVQTVNAVLQMYYKVAFNFRIN
;
A
#
# COMPACT_ATOMS: atom_id res chain seq x y z
N MET A 1 -17.75 -21.61 2.60
CA MET A 1 -17.44 -20.19 2.85
C MET A 1 -16.02 -19.98 2.36
N SER A 2 -15.76 -19.06 1.42
CA SER A 2 -14.37 -18.70 1.10
C SER A 2 -13.75 -18.10 2.36
N GLU A 3 -12.54 -18.51 2.74
CA GLU A 3 -11.82 -17.88 3.86
C GLU A 3 -11.57 -16.41 3.55
N LYS A 4 -11.67 -15.55 4.58
CA LYS A 4 -11.42 -14.11 4.43
C LYS A 4 -9.94 -13.90 4.11
N PRO A 5 -9.60 -13.00 3.18
CA PRO A 5 -8.19 -12.64 2.95
C PRO A 5 -7.56 -12.13 4.25
N LYS A 6 -6.35 -12.59 4.56
CA LYS A 6 -5.59 -12.18 5.74
C LYS A 6 -4.37 -11.36 5.32
N LEU A 7 -4.29 -10.13 5.81
CA LEU A 7 -3.28 -9.15 5.42
C LEU A 7 -2.22 -9.04 6.52
N HIS A 8 -0.96 -9.28 6.17
CA HIS A 8 0.17 -9.11 7.10
C HIS A 8 0.95 -7.85 6.73
N TYR A 9 0.89 -6.85 7.60
CA TYR A 9 1.58 -5.58 7.42
C TYR A 9 1.69 -4.81 8.74
N PHE A 10 2.38 -3.67 8.70
CA PHE A 10 2.37 -2.71 9.80
C PHE A 10 0.98 -2.10 10.02
N ASN A 11 0.70 -1.66 11.25
CA ASN A 11 -0.49 -0.89 11.56
C ASN A 11 -0.37 0.56 11.05
N GLY A 12 -0.49 0.71 9.73
CA GLY A 12 -0.43 1.98 9.02
C GLY A 12 -0.67 1.77 7.54
N ARG A 13 -0.57 2.85 6.75
CA ARG A 13 -0.85 2.82 5.32
C ARG A 13 0.15 1.96 4.55
N GLY A 14 1.35 2.52 4.33
CA GLY A 14 2.40 1.94 3.48
C GLY A 14 1.87 1.38 2.16
N LYS A 15 2.49 0.31 1.67
CA LYS A 15 2.09 -0.37 0.42
C LYS A 15 0.80 -1.18 0.56
N MET A 16 0.38 -1.52 1.79
CA MET A 16 -0.84 -2.31 2.03
C MET A 16 -2.12 -1.48 1.87
N GLU A 17 -2.04 -0.15 1.94
CA GLU A 17 -3.25 0.69 1.89
C GLU A 17 -4.03 0.52 0.59
N SER A 18 -3.34 0.46 -0.57
CA SER A 18 -4.01 0.22 -1.86
C SER A 18 -4.74 -1.13 -1.92
N ILE A 19 -4.21 -2.16 -1.25
CA ILE A 19 -4.84 -3.48 -1.16
C ILE A 19 -6.11 -3.39 -0.32
N ARG A 20 -6.08 -2.68 0.81
CA ARG A 20 -7.29 -2.43 1.64
C ARG A 20 -8.37 -1.70 0.85
N TRP A 21 -7.98 -0.66 0.10
CA TRP A 21 -8.90 0.09 -0.76
C TRP A 21 -9.55 -0.79 -1.82
N LEU A 22 -8.78 -1.64 -2.49
CA LEU A 22 -9.31 -2.48 -3.56
C LEU A 22 -10.25 -3.57 -3.02
N LEU A 23 -9.89 -4.23 -1.91
CA LEU A 23 -10.76 -5.19 -1.24
C LEU A 23 -12.05 -4.53 -0.75
N ALA A 24 -11.94 -3.35 -0.14
CA ALA A 24 -13.10 -2.60 0.31
C ALA A 24 -14.00 -2.19 -0.86
N ALA A 25 -13.44 -1.67 -1.95
CA ALA A 25 -14.19 -1.32 -3.15
C ALA A 25 -14.95 -2.53 -3.75
N ALA A 26 -14.32 -3.70 -3.73
CA ALA A 26 -14.92 -4.98 -4.13
C ALA A 26 -15.95 -5.54 -3.12
N GLY A 27 -16.15 -4.89 -1.97
CA GLY A 27 -17.07 -5.34 -0.92
C GLY A 27 -16.57 -6.58 -0.16
N VAL A 28 -15.27 -6.81 -0.15
CA VAL A 28 -14.64 -8.00 0.45
C VAL A 28 -14.21 -7.69 1.87
N GLU A 29 -14.74 -8.45 2.83
CA GLU A 29 -14.23 -8.44 4.20
C GLU A 29 -12.89 -9.14 4.27
N PHE A 30 -11.95 -8.58 5.03
CA PHE A 30 -10.61 -9.12 5.22
C PHE A 30 -10.20 -9.03 6.68
N GLU A 31 -9.21 -9.82 7.08
CA GLU A 31 -8.57 -9.80 8.39
C GLU A 31 -7.17 -9.18 8.29
N GLU A 32 -6.66 -8.69 9.42
CA GLU A 32 -5.32 -8.08 9.48
C GLU A 32 -4.56 -8.67 10.66
N GLU A 33 -3.33 -9.11 10.40
CA GLU A 33 -2.37 -9.49 11.42
C GLU A 33 -1.22 -8.48 11.39
N MET A 34 -1.16 -7.66 12.44
CA MET A 34 -0.23 -6.54 12.49
C MET A 34 1.17 -7.00 12.85
N ILE A 35 2.14 -6.43 12.16
CA ILE A 35 3.56 -6.62 12.46
C ILE A 35 3.99 -5.49 13.39
N GLU A 36 4.26 -5.84 14.65
CA GLU A 36 4.68 -4.90 15.70
C GLU A 36 6.11 -5.17 16.18
N THR A 37 6.59 -6.39 16.01
CA THR A 37 7.90 -6.85 16.49
C THR A 37 8.74 -7.49 15.38
N ARG A 38 10.05 -7.55 15.61
CA ARG A 38 10.99 -8.17 14.68
C ARG A 38 10.71 -9.67 14.55
N GLU A 39 10.39 -10.30 15.66
CA GLU A 39 10.10 -11.73 15.77
C GLU A 39 8.88 -12.10 14.94
N GLN A 40 7.80 -11.29 15.00
CA GLN A 40 6.62 -11.46 14.14
C GLN A 40 6.96 -11.31 12.65
N PHE A 41 7.80 -10.34 12.29
CA PHE A 41 8.24 -10.16 10.90
C PHE A 41 9.04 -11.36 10.39
N GLU A 42 10.00 -11.85 11.17
CA GLU A 42 10.83 -12.99 10.80
C GLU A 42 10.03 -14.31 10.73
N ALA A 43 9.04 -14.47 11.60
CA ALA A 43 8.15 -15.63 11.61
C ALA A 43 7.39 -15.82 10.28
N LEU A 44 7.05 -14.73 9.57
CA LEU A 44 6.36 -14.81 8.27
C LEU A 44 7.13 -15.59 7.21
N PHE A 45 8.45 -15.69 7.35
CA PHE A 45 9.37 -16.23 6.35
C PHE A 45 10.01 -17.56 6.77
N GLN A 46 9.69 -18.10 7.95
CA GLN A 46 10.29 -19.32 8.47
C GLN A 46 10.00 -20.55 7.60
N ASP A 47 8.82 -20.61 6.99
CA ASP A 47 8.40 -21.71 6.13
C ASP A 47 9.09 -21.73 4.76
N GLY A 48 9.97 -20.76 4.45
CA GLY A 48 10.74 -20.69 3.20
C GLY A 48 9.94 -20.34 1.93
N ASN A 49 8.61 -20.29 2.00
CA ASN A 49 7.72 -20.10 0.85
C ASN A 49 7.66 -18.67 0.28
N LEU A 50 8.35 -17.71 0.89
CA LEU A 50 8.32 -16.30 0.51
C LEU A 50 9.73 -15.79 0.15
N PRO A 51 10.13 -15.86 -1.14
CA PRO A 51 11.53 -15.73 -1.55
C PRO A 51 12.10 -14.32 -1.34
N PHE A 52 11.26 -13.29 -1.32
CA PHE A 52 11.69 -11.89 -1.27
C PHE A 52 11.82 -11.32 0.14
N LYS A 53 11.40 -12.06 1.18
CA LYS A 53 11.47 -11.62 2.59
C LYS A 53 10.96 -10.18 2.83
N GLN A 54 9.85 -9.86 2.17
CA GLN A 54 9.24 -8.54 2.13
C GLN A 54 7.75 -8.65 2.45
N VAL A 55 7.20 -7.56 2.97
CA VAL A 55 5.76 -7.32 3.08
C VAL A 55 5.39 -6.19 2.11
N PRO A 56 4.15 -6.11 1.57
CA PRO A 56 2.93 -6.85 1.93
C PRO A 56 2.94 -8.36 1.71
N VAL A 57 2.29 -9.09 2.62
CA VAL A 57 1.89 -10.50 2.43
C VAL A 57 0.37 -10.59 2.57
N VAL A 58 -0.29 -11.30 1.65
CA VAL A 58 -1.73 -11.57 1.70
C VAL A 58 -1.98 -13.06 1.56
N GLU A 59 -2.62 -13.66 2.56
CA GLU A 59 -3.13 -15.03 2.49
C GLU A 59 -4.55 -14.99 1.92
N MET A 60 -4.75 -15.61 0.76
CA MET A 60 -6.02 -15.58 0.03
C MET A 60 -6.10 -16.77 -0.92
N ASP A 61 -7.24 -17.46 -0.96
CA ASP A 61 -7.50 -18.60 -1.87
C ASP A 61 -6.46 -19.73 -1.78
N GLY A 62 -5.98 -20.01 -0.56
CA GLY A 62 -4.93 -21.00 -0.31
C GLY A 62 -3.53 -20.57 -0.78
N MET A 63 -3.37 -19.34 -1.26
CA MET A 63 -2.09 -18.77 -1.68
C MET A 63 -1.56 -17.79 -0.63
N LYS A 64 -0.23 -17.70 -0.52
CA LYS A 64 0.48 -16.65 0.22
C LYS A 64 1.13 -15.70 -0.78
N LEU A 65 0.43 -14.62 -1.10
CA LEU A 65 0.82 -13.67 -2.14
C LEU A 65 1.75 -12.59 -1.58
N VAL A 66 2.77 -12.23 -2.36
CA VAL A 66 3.70 -11.12 -2.14
C VAL A 66 3.80 -10.27 -3.40
N GLN A 67 4.48 -9.12 -3.32
CA GLN A 67 4.53 -8.07 -4.35
C GLN A 67 3.18 -7.37 -4.53
N THR A 68 3.13 -6.10 -4.14
CA THR A 68 1.89 -5.30 -4.11
C THR A 68 1.15 -5.31 -5.45
N LYS A 69 1.87 -5.17 -6.57
CA LYS A 69 1.27 -5.19 -7.90
C LYS A 69 0.59 -6.53 -8.21
N ALA A 70 1.27 -7.65 -7.97
CA ALA A 70 0.70 -8.98 -8.21
C ALA A 70 -0.56 -9.22 -7.34
N ILE A 71 -0.53 -8.79 -6.08
CA ILE A 71 -1.69 -8.88 -5.18
C ILE A 71 -2.86 -8.05 -5.73
N LEU A 72 -2.63 -6.80 -6.12
CA LEU A 72 -3.67 -5.92 -6.68
C LEU A 72 -4.25 -6.47 -7.98
N GLN A 73 -3.40 -6.96 -8.89
CA GLN A 73 -3.84 -7.56 -10.16
C GLN A 73 -4.71 -8.80 -9.92
N TYR A 74 -4.33 -9.65 -8.96
CA TYR A 74 -5.12 -10.83 -8.59
C TYR A 74 -6.51 -10.43 -8.07
N ILE A 75 -6.56 -9.52 -7.11
CA ILE A 75 -7.83 -9.04 -6.52
C ILE A 75 -8.69 -8.37 -7.59
N ALA A 76 -8.11 -7.51 -8.42
CA ALA A 76 -8.84 -6.81 -9.47
C ALA A 76 -9.42 -7.79 -10.50
N ALA A 77 -8.64 -8.79 -10.95
CA ALA A 77 -9.13 -9.81 -11.86
C ALA A 77 -10.23 -10.67 -11.22
N LYS A 78 -10.01 -11.13 -9.98
CA LYS A 78 -10.95 -11.99 -9.26
C LYS A 78 -12.33 -11.34 -9.07
N TYR A 79 -12.36 -10.03 -8.84
CA TYR A 79 -13.60 -9.29 -8.59
C TYR A 79 -14.07 -8.45 -9.80
N ASN A 80 -13.58 -8.76 -11.00
CA ASN A 80 -13.99 -8.11 -12.26
C ASN A 80 -13.78 -6.58 -12.29
N LEU A 81 -12.73 -6.11 -11.62
CA LEU A 81 -12.30 -4.70 -11.60
C LEU A 81 -11.10 -4.45 -12.52
N TYR A 82 -10.78 -5.38 -13.43
CA TYR A 82 -9.58 -5.35 -14.26
C TYR A 82 -9.86 -5.41 -15.76
N GLY A 83 -10.93 -4.75 -16.23
CA GLY A 83 -11.28 -4.65 -17.65
C GLY A 83 -11.66 -5.98 -18.30
N LYS A 84 -12.39 -5.91 -19.42
CA LYS A 84 -12.86 -7.11 -20.13
C LYS A 84 -11.88 -7.61 -21.20
N ASP A 85 -10.97 -6.76 -21.65
CA ASP A 85 -10.03 -7.04 -22.73
C ASP A 85 -8.66 -6.40 -22.49
N ILE A 86 -7.72 -6.68 -23.38
CA ILE A 86 -6.33 -6.21 -23.26
C ILE A 86 -6.22 -4.69 -23.36
N VAL A 87 -7.12 -4.03 -24.08
CA VAL A 87 -7.12 -2.58 -24.26
C VAL A 87 -7.57 -1.91 -22.98
N GLU A 88 -8.67 -2.39 -22.36
CA GLU A 88 -9.11 -1.88 -21.06
C GLU A 88 -8.07 -2.16 -19.96
N ARG A 89 -7.43 -3.34 -19.97
CA ARG A 89 -6.38 -3.69 -19.00
C ARG A 89 -5.16 -2.78 -19.08
N VAL A 90 -4.65 -2.52 -20.29
CA VAL A 90 -3.46 -1.66 -20.44
C VAL A 90 -3.77 -0.22 -20.04
N LEU A 91 -4.99 0.27 -20.28
CA LEU A 91 -5.41 1.58 -19.79
C LEU A 91 -5.47 1.62 -18.26
N ILE A 92 -6.04 0.59 -17.63
CA ILE A 92 -6.04 0.46 -16.16
C ILE A 92 -4.61 0.45 -15.62
N ASP A 93 -3.73 -0.36 -16.20
CA ASP A 93 -2.32 -0.45 -15.79
C ASP A 93 -1.60 0.89 -15.94
N MET A 94 -1.83 1.62 -17.04
CA MET A 94 -1.24 2.93 -17.26
C MET A 94 -1.63 3.92 -16.15
N TYR A 95 -2.91 3.96 -15.76
CA TYR A 95 -3.36 4.82 -14.66
C TYR A 95 -2.79 4.37 -13.30
N VAL A 96 -2.81 3.05 -13.02
CA VAL A 96 -2.32 2.49 -11.76
C VAL A 96 -0.81 2.74 -11.60
N GLU A 97 -0.01 2.50 -12.63
CA GLU A 97 1.44 2.74 -12.59
C GLU A 97 1.74 4.23 -12.40
N GLY A 98 1.02 5.11 -13.09
CA GLY A 98 1.15 6.56 -12.88
C GLY A 98 0.84 6.98 -11.43
N THR A 99 -0.15 6.37 -10.77
CA THR A 99 -0.39 6.63 -9.34
C THR A 99 0.65 6.00 -8.41
N THR A 100 1.28 4.90 -8.82
CA THR A 100 2.23 4.17 -7.98
C THR A 100 3.51 4.98 -7.77
N GLU A 101 4.07 5.55 -8.85
CA GLU A 101 5.24 6.45 -8.78
C GLU A 101 5.01 7.62 -7.80
N PHE A 102 3.82 8.23 -7.88
CA PHE A 102 3.40 9.29 -6.98
C PHE A 102 3.30 8.84 -5.52
N MET A 103 2.69 7.68 -5.28
CA MET A 103 2.46 7.16 -3.93
C MET A 103 3.77 6.76 -3.24
N GLU A 104 4.81 6.36 -3.99
CA GLU A 104 6.13 6.07 -3.43
C GLU A 104 6.79 7.30 -2.81
N VAL A 105 6.67 8.47 -3.43
CA VAL A 105 7.17 9.74 -2.89
C VAL A 105 6.43 10.13 -1.61
N ILE A 106 5.10 9.99 -1.58
CA ILE A 106 4.31 10.28 -0.38
C ILE A 106 4.65 9.31 0.75
N MET A 107 4.84 8.03 0.43
CA MET A 107 5.15 7.00 1.41
C MET A 107 6.50 7.21 2.08
N SER A 108 7.49 7.79 1.39
CA SER A 108 8.82 8.04 1.95
C SER A 108 8.85 9.27 2.87
N GLN A 109 7.94 10.24 2.69
CA GLN A 109 7.91 11.50 3.46
C GLN A 109 8.06 11.31 4.98
N PRO A 110 7.28 10.44 5.66
CA PRO A 110 7.35 10.29 7.13
C PRO A 110 8.73 9.81 7.63
N PHE A 111 9.52 9.16 6.78
CA PHE A 111 10.83 8.62 7.13
C PHE A 111 11.98 9.58 6.84
N LEU A 112 11.78 10.54 5.94
CA LEU A 112 12.84 11.42 5.45
C LEU A 112 12.92 12.76 6.21
N GLN A 113 11.88 13.13 6.97
CA GLN A 113 11.84 14.40 7.73
C GLN A 113 13.02 14.57 8.72
N ASN A 114 13.64 13.48 9.15
CA ASN A 114 14.74 13.49 10.14
C ASN A 114 16.13 13.16 9.55
N VAL A 115 16.24 12.90 8.24
CA VAL A 115 17.46 12.34 7.63
C VAL A 115 18.24 13.36 6.80
N GLU A 116 17.57 14.26 6.07
CA GLU A 116 18.26 15.20 5.18
C GLU A 116 17.75 16.64 5.34
N PRO A 117 18.38 17.43 6.25
CA PRO A 117 18.15 18.87 6.34
C PRO A 117 18.54 19.53 5.01
N GLY A 118 17.54 19.88 4.18
CA GLY A 118 17.75 20.58 2.90
C GLY A 118 17.06 19.95 1.70
N MET A 119 16.64 18.68 1.78
CA MET A 119 15.79 18.11 0.74
C MET A 119 14.38 18.70 0.85
N GLN A 120 13.92 19.38 -0.20
CA GLN A 120 12.57 19.95 -0.25
C GLN A 120 11.52 18.86 -0.51
N ILE A 121 11.47 17.83 0.34
CA ILE A 121 10.56 16.67 0.21
C ILE A 121 9.11 17.15 0.12
N ASP A 122 8.75 18.16 0.90
CA ASP A 122 7.42 18.76 0.83
C ASP A 122 7.16 19.36 -0.56
N VAL A 123 8.14 20.01 -1.19
CA VAL A 123 8.00 20.51 -2.57
C VAL A 123 7.87 19.37 -3.58
N LEU A 124 8.63 18.29 -3.42
CA LEU A 124 8.50 17.10 -4.28
C LEU A 124 7.11 16.46 -4.13
N VAL A 125 6.62 16.31 -2.90
CA VAL A 125 5.28 15.82 -2.59
C VAL A 125 4.22 16.75 -3.17
N GLN A 126 4.36 18.08 -3.04
CA GLN A 126 3.40 19.03 -3.61
C GLN A 126 3.40 18.98 -5.13
N LYS A 127 4.58 18.95 -5.77
CA LYS A 127 4.69 18.80 -7.22
C LYS A 127 4.01 17.52 -7.70
N ALA A 128 4.27 16.41 -7.03
CA ALA A 128 3.66 15.13 -7.39
C ALA A 128 2.13 15.17 -7.18
N LYS A 129 1.63 15.77 -6.09
CA LYS A 129 0.19 16.00 -5.89
C LYS A 129 -0.42 16.79 -7.05
N MET A 130 0.21 17.88 -7.46
CA MET A 130 -0.26 18.71 -8.57
C MET A 130 -0.24 18.00 -9.93
N CYS A 131 0.75 17.14 -10.18
CA CYS A 131 0.85 16.42 -11.46
C CYS A 131 -0.14 15.28 -11.58
N TYR A 132 -0.38 14.53 -10.50
CA TYR A 132 -1.12 13.28 -10.56
C TYR A 132 -2.56 13.38 -10.03
N LEU A 133 -2.82 14.13 -8.95
CA LEU A 133 -4.16 14.18 -8.35
C LEU A 133 -5.24 14.76 -9.26
N PRO A 134 -5.00 15.80 -10.09
CA PRO A 134 -6.05 16.37 -10.95
C PRO A 134 -6.68 15.35 -11.92
N VAL A 135 -5.93 14.32 -12.32
CA VAL A 135 -6.43 13.24 -13.19
C VAL A 135 -7.55 12.44 -12.50
N TYR A 136 -7.47 12.29 -11.18
CA TYR A 136 -8.37 11.41 -10.41
C TYR A 136 -9.40 12.18 -9.58
N GLU A 137 -9.09 13.41 -9.17
CA GLU A 137 -9.85 14.14 -8.15
C GLU A 137 -11.29 14.41 -8.52
N LYS A 138 -11.54 14.82 -9.77
CA LYS A 138 -12.89 15.19 -10.22
C LYS A 138 -13.81 13.97 -10.13
N ASP A 139 -13.42 12.89 -10.80
CA ASP A 139 -14.21 11.66 -10.83
C ASP A 139 -14.33 11.03 -9.44
N PHE A 140 -13.28 11.14 -8.63
CA PHE A 140 -13.32 10.66 -7.26
C PHE A 140 -14.40 11.36 -6.43
N LYS A 141 -14.39 12.70 -6.43
CA LYS A 141 -15.30 13.53 -5.62
C LYS A 141 -16.75 13.46 -6.11
N GLU A 142 -16.96 13.37 -7.42
CA GLU A 142 -18.31 13.43 -8.00
C GLU A 142 -19.01 12.06 -8.05
N ARG A 143 -18.25 10.97 -8.22
CA ARG A 143 -18.83 9.65 -8.53
C ARG A 143 -18.29 8.53 -7.66
N ILE A 144 -16.96 8.38 -7.56
CA ILE A 144 -16.36 7.19 -6.92
C ILE A 144 -16.61 7.19 -5.41
N SER A 145 -16.54 8.34 -4.73
CA SER A 145 -16.78 8.44 -3.29
C SER A 145 -18.20 8.07 -2.86
N GLU A 146 -19.16 8.11 -3.80
CA GLU A 146 -20.56 7.77 -3.54
C GLU A 146 -20.89 6.29 -3.80
N ILE A 147 -19.95 5.51 -4.37
CA ILE A 147 -20.12 4.05 -4.51
C ILE A 147 -20.28 3.46 -3.10
N PRO A 148 -21.34 2.68 -2.80
CA PRO A 148 -21.69 2.29 -1.43
C PRO A 148 -20.55 1.66 -0.62
N THR A 149 -19.78 0.77 -1.24
CA THR A 149 -18.64 0.09 -0.61
C THR A 149 -17.49 1.06 -0.30
N ILE A 150 -17.19 1.98 -1.23
CA ILE A 150 -16.18 3.01 -1.07
C ILE A 150 -16.60 4.03 -0.01
N LYS A 151 -17.86 4.47 -0.07
CA LYS A 151 -18.45 5.37 0.92
C LYS A 151 -18.36 4.78 2.32
N ALA A 152 -18.70 3.50 2.49
CA ALA A 152 -18.55 2.80 3.76
C ALA A 152 -17.08 2.76 4.22
N PHE A 153 -16.13 2.57 3.31
CA PHE A 153 -14.70 2.58 3.63
C PHE A 153 -14.16 3.97 4.00
N LEU A 154 -14.81 5.04 3.52
CA LEU A 154 -14.48 6.42 3.87
C LEU A 154 -14.99 6.84 5.26
N LEU A 155 -16.02 6.18 5.78
CA LEU A 155 -16.63 6.50 7.07
C LEU A 155 -15.74 6.10 8.26
N PRO A 156 -15.89 6.77 9.42
CA PRO A 156 -15.22 6.38 10.65
C PRO A 156 -15.52 4.92 11.04
N GLY A 157 -14.52 4.23 11.60
CA GLY A 157 -14.64 2.83 12.02
C GLY A 157 -14.33 1.81 10.92
N SER A 158 -14.07 2.26 9.68
CA SER A 158 -13.55 1.37 8.63
C SER A 158 -12.10 0.95 8.90
N LYS A 159 -11.60 -0.01 8.11
CA LYS A 159 -10.20 -0.47 8.18
C LYS A 159 -9.20 0.44 7.46
N ARG A 160 -9.64 1.58 6.92
CA ARG A 160 -8.78 2.60 6.31
C ARG A 160 -7.80 3.14 7.36
N LYS A 161 -6.52 3.22 7.02
CA LYS A 161 -5.50 3.65 7.99
C LYS A 161 -5.34 5.19 8.00
N PRO A 162 -5.11 5.80 9.17
CA PRO A 162 -4.84 7.23 9.27
C PRO A 162 -3.52 7.60 8.57
N GLN A 163 -3.21 8.89 8.48
CA GLN A 163 -1.88 9.29 8.01
C GLN A 163 -0.81 8.70 8.95
N PRO A 164 0.34 8.25 8.41
CA PRO A 164 1.45 7.76 9.22
C PRO A 164 1.85 8.78 10.30
N ASP A 165 1.95 8.32 11.54
CA ASP A 165 2.44 9.09 12.69
C ASP A 165 3.84 8.63 13.10
N GLU A 166 4.40 9.26 14.14
CA GLU A 166 5.72 8.91 14.66
C GLU A 166 5.78 7.46 15.17
N LYS A 167 4.69 6.97 15.79
CA LYS A 167 4.59 5.59 16.27
C LYS A 167 4.74 4.58 15.13
N TYR A 168 4.08 4.83 14.01
CA TYR A 168 4.23 4.01 12.80
C TYR A 168 5.69 3.99 12.33
N VAL A 169 6.32 5.16 12.21
CA VAL A 169 7.72 5.27 11.75
C VAL A 169 8.67 4.52 12.69
N GLN A 170 8.53 4.71 14.00
CA GLN A 170 9.33 4.02 15.01
C GLN A 170 9.16 2.50 14.94
N THR A 171 7.93 2.02 14.81
CA THR A 171 7.63 0.58 14.69
C THR A 171 8.28 -0.01 13.44
N VAL A 172 8.09 0.64 12.28
CA VAL A 172 8.69 0.19 11.02
C VAL A 172 10.22 0.16 11.12
N ASN A 173 10.84 1.19 11.69
CA ASN A 173 12.29 1.26 11.87
C ASN A 173 12.81 0.15 12.79
N ALA A 174 12.13 -0.11 13.92
CA ALA A 174 12.50 -1.15 14.88
C ALA A 174 12.40 -2.56 14.26
N VAL A 175 11.31 -2.82 13.53
CA VAL A 175 11.05 -4.14 12.93
C VAL A 175 11.94 -4.40 11.71
N LEU A 176 12.02 -3.46 10.77
CA LEU A 176 12.76 -3.69 9.53
C LEU A 176 14.26 -3.51 9.73
N GLN A 177 14.68 -2.68 10.70
CA GLN A 177 16.09 -2.30 10.92
C GLN A 177 16.76 -1.67 9.68
N MET A 178 15.98 -1.24 8.67
CA MET A 178 16.48 -0.80 7.37
C MET A 178 16.91 0.68 7.34
N TYR A 179 16.19 1.56 8.05
CA TYR A 179 16.35 3.01 7.86
C TYR A 179 17.59 3.61 8.56
N TYR A 180 18.25 2.88 9.46
CA TYR A 180 19.58 3.26 9.96
C TYR A 180 20.69 3.06 8.92
N LYS A 181 20.48 2.26 7.86
CA LYS A 181 21.51 1.92 6.87
C LYS A 181 21.38 2.63 5.52
N VAL A 182 20.19 3.09 5.13
CA VAL A 182 20.01 3.83 3.85
C VAL A 182 20.77 5.16 3.87
N ALA A 183 20.84 5.85 5.03
CA ALA A 183 21.67 7.04 5.21
C ALA A 183 23.19 6.76 5.05
N PHE A 184 23.63 5.50 5.17
CA PHE A 184 25.03 5.12 5.00
C PHE A 184 25.38 4.68 3.56
N ASN A 185 24.39 4.31 2.74
CA ASN A 185 24.61 3.80 1.39
C ASN A 185 24.42 4.84 0.27
N PHE A 186 24.12 6.10 0.59
CA PHE A 186 24.25 7.22 -0.35
C PHE A 186 25.64 7.89 -0.33
N ARG A 187 26.61 7.31 0.38
CA ARG A 187 28.03 7.57 0.17
C ARG A 187 28.67 6.33 -0.44
N ILE A 188 29.36 6.50 -1.57
CA ILE A 188 30.17 5.53 -2.34
C ILE A 188 29.27 4.69 -3.30
N ASN A 189 29.27 4.87 -4.64
CA ASN A 189 30.25 5.35 -5.61
C ASN A 189 29.66 6.36 -6.60
#